data_AF-A0A7R9BC74-F1
#
_entry.id   AF-A0A7R9BC74-F1
#
_cell.length_a   1.000
_cell.length_b   1.000
_cell.length_c   1.000
_cell.angle_alpha   90.00
_cell.angle_beta   90.00
_cell.angle_gamma   90.00
#
_symmetry.space_group_name_H-M   'P 1'
#
loop_
_entity.id
_entity.type
_entity.pdbx_description
1 polymer ?
#
loop_
_entity_poly.entity_id
_entity_poly.type
_entity_poly.pdbx_seq_one_letter_code
_entity_poly.pdbx_strand_id
1 'polypeptide(L)'
;MRDAMGVMQHHDAVTGTEKQAVADDYVRILTEAINGCGDVTRTAINNLVGNNSNLELKSCLLLNISLCEETESSEDFLVTIYNPISHVVSQYVRLPVSGDSYMVTDYNGESVVSQLVPIPQSVLNIPYRNSSALNELVFRATDLPPLGFTSYHVTVSSSTGSSGTTRQSNDTNIGNT
;
A
#
# COMPACT_ATOMS: atom_id res chain seq x y z
N MET A 1 -19.79 0.95 8.73
CA MET A 1 -19.33 2.15 7.98
C MET A 1 -20.42 3.17 7.67
N ARG A 2 -21.59 2.81 7.12
CA ARG A 2 -22.64 3.80 6.78
C ARG A 2 -23.03 4.69 7.96
N ASP A 3 -23.33 4.09 9.12
CA ASP A 3 -23.72 4.85 10.31
C ASP A 3 -22.57 5.71 10.85
N ALA A 4 -21.37 5.13 10.98
CA ALA A 4 -20.16 5.85 11.41
C ALA A 4 -19.90 7.08 10.53
N MET A 5 -19.93 6.93 9.20
CA MET A 5 -19.76 8.05 8.27
C MET A 5 -20.88 9.07 8.39
N GLY A 6 -22.12 8.65 8.68
CA GLY A 6 -23.24 9.54 8.98
C GLY A 6 -23.00 10.40 10.22
N VAL A 7 -22.50 9.80 11.30
CA VAL A 7 -22.10 10.53 12.53
C VAL A 7 -20.97 11.50 12.23
N MET A 8 -19.99 11.12 11.39
CA MET A 8 -18.86 12.00 11.05
C MET A 8 -19.27 13.24 10.25
N GLN A 9 -20.45 13.24 9.61
CA GLN A 9 -20.98 14.45 8.95
C GLN A 9 -21.70 15.40 9.92
N HIS A 10 -21.79 15.07 11.21
CA HIS A 10 -22.23 16.02 12.21
C HIS A 10 -21.33 17.27 12.17
N HIS A 11 -21.93 18.45 12.33
CA HIS A 11 -21.24 19.72 12.23
C HIS A 11 -20.30 20.00 13.41
N ASP A 12 -20.25 19.10 14.40
CA ASP A 12 -19.22 19.01 15.44
C ASP A 12 -18.44 17.69 15.38
N ALA A 13 -18.29 17.09 14.20
CA ALA A 13 -17.41 15.94 14.03
C ALA A 13 -16.32 16.26 13.02
N VAL A 14 -16.63 16.28 11.72
CA VAL A 14 -15.63 16.61 10.69
C VAL A 14 -15.03 18.02 10.83
N THR A 15 -15.74 18.93 11.49
CA THR A 15 -15.28 20.31 11.76
C THR A 15 -14.28 20.41 12.90
N GLY A 16 -14.19 19.40 13.77
CA GLY A 16 -13.33 19.42 14.96
C GLY A 16 -13.78 20.37 16.06
N THR A 17 -15.07 20.71 16.14
CA THR A 17 -15.63 21.62 17.17
C THR A 17 -16.11 20.89 18.43
N GLU A 18 -15.90 19.59 18.53
CA GLU A 18 -16.16 18.76 19.71
C GLU A 18 -15.06 18.82 20.77
N LYS A 19 -15.31 18.17 21.92
CA LYS A 19 -14.28 17.95 22.95
C LYS A 19 -13.39 16.77 22.57
N GLN A 20 -12.13 16.77 23.02
CA GLN A 20 -11.17 15.69 22.73
C GLN A 20 -11.72 14.28 23.02
N ALA A 21 -12.40 14.07 24.15
CA ALA A 21 -12.98 12.75 24.48
C ALA A 21 -14.05 12.29 23.47
N VAL A 22 -14.74 13.24 22.82
CA VAL A 22 -15.71 12.95 21.76
C VAL A 22 -14.98 12.66 20.44
N ALA A 23 -13.94 13.43 20.13
CA ALA A 23 -13.06 13.16 18.99
C ALA A 23 -12.42 11.76 19.08
N ASP A 24 -11.96 11.35 20.26
CA ASP A 24 -11.39 10.03 20.50
C ASP A 24 -12.43 8.91 20.30
N ASP A 25 -13.69 9.14 20.70
CA ASP A 25 -14.80 8.21 20.46
C ASP A 25 -15.16 8.12 18.95
N TYR A 26 -15.12 9.24 18.24
CA TYR A 26 -15.28 9.27 16.79
C TYR A 26 -14.20 8.46 16.08
N VAL A 27 -12.94 8.59 16.48
CA VAL A 27 -11.83 7.78 15.96
C VAL A 27 -12.07 6.29 16.22
N ARG A 28 -12.51 5.92 17.44
CA ARG A 28 -12.82 4.53 17.78
C ARG A 28 -13.91 3.95 16.88
N ILE A 29 -15.05 4.63 16.75
CA ILE A 29 -16.18 4.20 15.92
C ILE A 29 -15.79 4.09 14.44
N LEU A 30 -15.03 5.07 13.94
CA LEU A 30 -14.59 5.08 12.54
C LEU A 30 -13.60 3.94 12.26
N THR A 31 -12.68 3.68 13.17
CA THR A 31 -11.70 2.58 13.04
C THR A 31 -12.38 1.22 13.02
N GLU A 32 -13.32 0.96 13.94
CA GLU A 32 -14.15 -0.25 13.94
C GLU A 32 -14.91 -0.41 12.60
N ALA A 33 -15.46 0.69 12.09
CA ALA A 33 -16.17 0.70 10.82
C ALA A 33 -15.27 0.42 9.60
N ILE A 34 -14.05 0.94 9.57
CA ILE A 34 -13.06 0.68 8.51
C ILE A 34 -12.67 -0.80 8.51
N ASN A 35 -12.36 -1.36 9.69
CA ASN A 35 -12.00 -2.77 9.82
C ASN A 35 -13.13 -3.69 9.32
N GLY A 36 -14.38 -3.41 9.73
CA GLY A 36 -15.54 -4.17 9.24
C GLY A 36 -15.74 -4.08 7.73
N CYS A 37 -15.41 -2.95 7.09
CA CYS A 37 -15.42 -2.84 5.63
C CYS A 37 -14.26 -3.58 4.96
N GLY A 38 -13.09 -3.64 5.61
CA GLY A 38 -11.97 -4.48 5.19
C GLY A 38 -12.37 -5.95 5.09
N ASP A 39 -13.10 -6.46 6.09
CA ASP A 39 -13.61 -7.83 6.09
C ASP A 39 -14.56 -8.11 4.93
N VAL A 40 -15.55 -7.23 4.68
CA VAL A 40 -16.48 -7.39 3.56
C VAL A 40 -15.74 -7.36 2.22
N THR A 41 -14.76 -6.46 2.07
CA THR A 41 -13.97 -6.33 0.85
C THR A 41 -13.13 -7.59 0.61
N ARG A 42 -12.48 -8.11 1.64
CA ARG A 42 -11.74 -9.37 1.60
C ARG A 42 -12.63 -10.54 1.18
N THR A 43 -13.79 -10.70 1.81
CA THR A 43 -14.74 -11.76 1.45
C THR A 43 -15.22 -11.61 0.00
N ALA A 44 -15.49 -10.39 -0.46
CA ALA A 44 -15.91 -10.14 -1.83
C ALA A 44 -14.82 -10.49 -2.84
N ILE A 45 -13.57 -10.06 -2.63
CA ILE A 45 -12.45 -10.38 -3.51
C ILE A 45 -12.19 -11.89 -3.54
N ASN A 46 -12.19 -12.57 -2.38
CA ASN A 46 -12.03 -14.02 -2.32
C ASN A 46 -13.09 -14.77 -3.14
N ASN A 47 -14.35 -14.32 -3.06
CA ASN A 47 -15.43 -14.91 -3.86
C ASN A 47 -15.25 -14.67 -5.37
N LEU A 48 -14.66 -13.53 -5.77
CA LEU A 48 -14.40 -13.19 -7.17
C LEU A 48 -13.19 -13.95 -7.75
N VAL A 49 -12.17 -14.24 -6.95
CA VAL A 49 -10.98 -14.99 -7.38
C VAL A 49 -11.29 -16.49 -7.57
N GLY A 50 -12.29 -17.03 -6.87
CA GLY A 50 -12.83 -18.36 -7.09
C GLY A 50 -12.50 -19.38 -5.98
N ASN A 51 -13.34 -20.41 -5.88
CA ASN A 51 -13.52 -21.33 -4.73
C ASN A 51 -12.31 -22.18 -4.26
N ASN A 52 -11.12 -22.07 -4.86
CA ASN A 52 -10.00 -22.99 -4.57
C ASN A 52 -8.85 -22.38 -3.76
N SER A 53 -8.94 -21.10 -3.38
CA SER A 53 -7.91 -20.45 -2.59
C SER A 53 -8.54 -19.51 -1.57
N ASN A 54 -8.59 -19.95 -0.31
CA ASN A 54 -8.85 -19.06 0.82
C ASN A 54 -7.64 -18.13 1.00
N LEU A 55 -7.61 -17.03 0.24
CA LEU A 55 -6.57 -16.02 0.36
C LEU A 55 -6.79 -15.21 1.64
N GLU A 56 -5.75 -15.11 2.45
CA GLU A 56 -5.72 -14.21 3.60
C GLU A 56 -5.32 -12.81 3.14
N LEU A 57 -6.29 -12.05 2.61
CA LEU A 57 -6.04 -10.68 2.20
C LEU A 57 -6.03 -9.75 3.42
N LYS A 58 -4.98 -8.94 3.55
CA LYS A 58 -4.87 -7.91 4.58
C LYS A 58 -4.62 -6.55 3.94
N SER A 59 -5.16 -5.50 4.55
CA SER A 59 -5.02 -4.12 4.06
C SER A 59 -3.97 -3.37 4.87
N CYS A 60 -3.03 -2.72 4.20
CA CYS A 60 -2.05 -1.83 4.83
C CYS A 60 -2.65 -0.42 5.02
N LEU A 61 -3.26 -0.13 6.17
CA LEU A 61 -3.87 1.19 6.41
C LEU A 61 -2.87 2.28 6.85
N LEU A 62 -1.62 1.90 7.16
CA LEU A 62 -0.58 2.78 7.69
C LEU A 62 0.55 3.09 6.68
N LEU A 63 0.24 3.00 5.38
CA LEU A 63 1.20 3.32 4.32
C LEU A 63 1.65 4.78 4.32
N ASN A 64 0.89 5.70 4.92
CA ASN A 64 1.25 7.11 5.07
C ASN A 64 2.50 7.33 5.95
N ILE A 65 2.79 6.41 6.86
CA ILE A 65 3.99 6.40 7.71
C ILE A 65 4.97 5.30 7.29
N SER A 66 4.85 4.82 6.05
CA SER A 66 5.67 3.73 5.48
C SER A 66 5.75 2.53 6.41
N LEU A 67 4.59 2.05 6.88
CA LEU A 67 4.45 0.88 7.75
C LEU A 67 3.43 -0.10 7.16
N CYS A 68 3.86 -1.34 6.95
CA CYS A 68 2.95 -2.46 6.72
C CYS A 68 3.60 -3.77 7.15
N GLU A 69 3.02 -4.41 8.16
CA GLU A 69 3.56 -5.64 8.76
C GLU A 69 3.72 -6.78 7.74
N GLU A 70 2.78 -6.94 6.82
CA GLU A 70 2.79 -8.05 5.85
C GLU A 70 3.91 -7.94 4.81
N THR A 71 4.19 -6.73 4.33
CA THR A 71 5.24 -6.49 3.32
C THR A 71 6.63 -6.40 3.94
N GLU A 72 6.71 -6.12 5.24
CA GLU A 72 7.95 -6.07 6.01
C GLU A 72 8.40 -7.43 6.52
N SER A 73 7.46 -8.34 6.80
CA SER A 73 7.70 -9.66 7.38
C SER A 73 7.80 -10.80 6.37
N SER A 74 7.15 -10.68 5.20
CA SER A 74 7.18 -11.72 4.18
C SER A 74 8.19 -11.45 3.07
N GLU A 75 8.91 -12.49 2.66
CA GLU A 75 9.82 -12.44 1.51
C GLU A 75 9.11 -12.78 0.18
N ASP A 76 7.90 -13.35 0.26
CA ASP A 76 7.05 -13.74 -0.86
C ASP A 76 5.60 -13.36 -0.53
N PHE A 77 5.00 -12.46 -1.32
CA PHE A 77 3.62 -12.06 -1.09
C PHE A 77 2.91 -11.62 -2.38
N LEU A 78 1.58 -11.69 -2.34
CA LEU A 78 0.69 -11.25 -3.40
C LEU A 78 0.09 -9.88 -3.08
N VAL A 79 0.24 -8.93 -3.99
CA VAL A 79 -0.33 -7.59 -3.90
C VAL A 79 -1.53 -7.51 -4.83
N THR A 80 -2.74 -7.38 -4.28
CA THR A 80 -3.96 -7.21 -5.07
C THR A 80 -4.40 -5.76 -5.03
N ILE A 81 -4.57 -5.15 -6.22
CA ILE A 81 -4.90 -3.73 -6.37
C ILE A 81 -6.29 -3.65 -6.99
N TYR A 82 -7.21 -3.00 -6.28
CA TYR A 82 -8.57 -2.77 -6.74
C TYR A 82 -8.73 -1.34 -7.26
N ASN A 83 -9.32 -1.21 -8.45
CA ASN A 83 -9.72 0.04 -9.05
C ASN A 83 -11.22 0.29 -8.79
N PRO A 84 -11.58 1.22 -7.90
CA PRO A 84 -12.97 1.49 -7.55
C PRO A 84 -13.71 2.37 -8.57
N ILE A 85 -13.06 2.86 -9.62
CA ILE A 85 -13.68 3.79 -10.60
C ILE A 85 -13.98 3.10 -11.93
N SER A 86 -14.91 3.68 -12.69
CA SER A 86 -15.49 3.10 -13.91
C SER A 86 -14.66 3.29 -15.19
N HIS A 87 -13.37 3.61 -15.05
CA HIS A 87 -12.44 3.73 -16.17
C HIS A 87 -11.07 3.14 -15.81
N VAL A 88 -10.29 2.85 -16.85
CA VAL A 88 -8.94 2.29 -16.70
C VAL A 88 -8.03 3.30 -16.03
N VAL A 89 -7.24 2.84 -15.06
CA VAL A 89 -6.28 3.66 -14.31
C VAL A 89 -4.91 3.01 -14.34
N SER A 90 -3.86 3.81 -14.40
CA SER A 90 -2.50 3.36 -14.10
C SER A 90 -1.95 4.19 -12.96
N GLN A 91 -1.41 3.54 -11.92
CA GLN A 91 -0.95 4.22 -10.71
C GLN A 91 0.32 3.58 -10.16
N TYR A 92 1.18 4.39 -9.54
CA TYR A 92 2.32 3.90 -8.79
C TYR A 92 1.88 3.34 -7.44
N VAL A 93 2.30 2.12 -7.15
CA VAL A 93 2.14 1.47 -5.86
C VAL A 93 3.44 1.61 -5.10
N ARG A 94 3.35 1.91 -3.80
CA ARG A 94 4.49 2.07 -2.88
C ARG A 94 4.25 1.19 -1.67
N LEU A 95 5.17 0.25 -1.41
CA LEU A 95 5.07 -0.69 -0.29
C LEU A 95 6.34 -0.62 0.56
N PRO A 96 6.25 -0.42 1.89
CA PRO A 96 7.42 -0.46 2.76
C PRO A 96 7.95 -1.90 2.83
N VAL A 97 9.27 -2.04 2.68
CA VAL A 97 9.94 -3.33 2.61
C VAL A 97 11.25 -3.33 3.39
N SER A 98 11.64 -4.51 3.89
CA SER A 98 12.85 -4.69 4.69
C SER A 98 14.06 -5.19 3.89
N GLY A 99 13.84 -5.77 2.69
CA GLY A 99 14.88 -6.34 1.85
C GLY A 99 15.58 -5.33 0.93
N ASP A 100 16.72 -5.76 0.37
CA ASP A 100 17.57 -4.93 -0.50
C ASP A 100 17.28 -5.08 -2.00
N SER A 101 16.55 -6.12 -2.39
CA SER A 101 16.24 -6.39 -3.81
C SER A 101 14.95 -7.19 -3.92
N TYR A 102 14.09 -6.78 -4.86
CA TYR A 102 12.78 -7.38 -5.09
C TYR A 102 12.51 -7.55 -6.57
N MET A 103 11.85 -8.66 -6.92
CA MET A 103 11.31 -8.92 -8.23
C MET A 103 9.78 -8.83 -8.14
N VAL A 104 9.19 -8.06 -9.05
CA VAL A 104 7.73 -7.92 -9.17
C VAL A 104 7.30 -8.56 -10.48
N THR A 105 6.34 -9.46 -10.44
CA THR A 105 5.74 -10.08 -11.62
C THR A 105 4.24 -9.82 -11.66
N ASP A 106 3.69 -9.66 -12.86
CA ASP A 106 2.26 -9.50 -13.07
C ASP A 106 1.52 -10.85 -13.07
N TYR A 107 0.21 -10.81 -13.32
CA TYR A 107 -0.64 -12.00 -13.38
C TYR A 107 -0.32 -12.93 -14.59
N ASN A 108 0.41 -12.44 -15.60
CA ASN A 108 0.89 -13.23 -16.73
C ASN A 108 2.26 -13.86 -16.46
N GLY A 109 2.90 -13.53 -15.33
CA GLY A 109 4.26 -13.94 -14.99
C GLY A 109 5.35 -13.07 -15.64
N GLU A 110 4.99 -11.93 -16.21
CA GLU A 110 5.93 -10.99 -16.79
C GLU A 110 6.54 -10.08 -15.72
N SER A 111 7.84 -9.80 -15.84
CA SER A 111 8.55 -8.94 -14.88
C SER A 111 8.17 -7.47 -15.08
N VAL A 112 7.78 -6.81 -13.99
CA VAL A 112 7.42 -5.40 -13.94
C VAL A 112 8.61 -4.62 -13.39
N VAL A 113 8.98 -3.54 -14.08
CA VAL A 113 10.04 -2.64 -13.61
C VAL A 113 9.64 -2.06 -12.25
N SER A 114 10.50 -2.29 -11.27
CA SER A 114 10.37 -1.81 -9.90
C SER A 114 11.63 -1.07 -9.46
N GLN A 115 11.49 -0.22 -8.45
CA GLN A 115 12.57 0.55 -7.86
C GLN A 115 12.43 0.57 -6.34
N LEU A 116 13.56 0.46 -5.64
CA LEU A 116 13.62 0.76 -4.21
C LEU A 116 13.93 2.25 -4.00
N VAL A 117 13.08 2.90 -3.21
CA VAL A 117 13.22 4.31 -2.85
C VAL A 117 13.44 4.41 -1.34
N PRO A 118 14.54 5.03 -0.87
CA PRO A 118 14.77 5.22 0.56
C PRO A 118 13.67 6.04 1.22
N ILE A 119 13.24 5.62 2.41
CA ILE A 119 12.24 6.35 3.20
C ILE A 119 12.87 7.66 3.73
N PRO A 120 12.22 8.83 3.56
CA PRO A 120 12.75 10.08 4.07
C PRO A 120 12.94 10.06 5.59
N GLN A 121 13.99 10.75 6.07
CA GLN A 121 14.31 10.82 7.50
C GLN A 121 13.14 11.36 8.35
N SER A 122 12.33 12.25 7.81
CA SER A 122 11.14 12.78 8.49
C SER A 122 10.11 11.70 8.81
N VAL A 123 9.97 10.68 7.94
CA VAL A 123 9.06 9.54 8.14
C VAL A 123 9.68 8.53 9.10
N LEU A 124 10.98 8.25 8.97
CA LEU A 124 11.71 7.36 9.90
C LEU A 124 11.67 7.89 11.34
N ASN A 125 11.65 9.21 11.51
CA ASN A 125 11.63 9.87 12.82
C ASN A 125 10.21 10.06 13.40
N ILE A 126 9.16 9.56 12.75
CA ILE A 126 7.78 9.66 13.28
C ILE A 126 7.71 8.90 14.62
N PRO A 127 7.31 9.57 15.73
CA PRO A 127 7.15 8.90 17.01
C PRO A 127 6.14 7.75 16.92
N TYR A 128 6.41 6.66 17.64
CA TYR A 128 5.57 5.45 17.66
C TYR A 128 5.46 4.68 16.32
N ARG A 129 6.29 5.02 15.32
CA ARG A 129 6.44 4.18 14.12
C ARG A 129 7.21 2.90 14.47
N ASN A 130 6.48 1.80 14.63
CA ASN A 130 7.06 0.47 14.91
C ASN A 130 7.24 -0.32 13.60
N SER A 131 8.28 0.02 12.83
CA SER A 131 8.58 -0.57 11.52
C SER A 131 10.08 -0.66 11.29
N SER A 132 10.53 -1.75 10.67
CA SER A 132 11.92 -1.97 10.27
C SER A 132 12.20 -1.57 8.82
N ALA A 133 11.17 -1.22 8.05
CA ALA A 133 11.33 -0.79 6.67
C ALA A 133 12.21 0.46 6.57
N LEU A 134 13.22 0.38 5.70
CA LEU A 134 14.12 1.47 5.32
C LEU A 134 13.87 1.97 3.90
N ASN A 135 13.26 1.13 3.07
CA ASN A 135 12.99 1.40 1.67
C ASN A 135 11.51 1.15 1.36
N GLU A 136 11.02 1.80 0.32
CA GLU A 136 9.75 1.50 -0.31
C GLU A 136 9.99 0.89 -1.68
N LEU A 137 9.35 -0.25 -1.93
CA LEU A 137 9.22 -0.85 -3.25
C LEU A 137 8.18 -0.06 -4.05
N VAL A 138 8.61 0.50 -5.17
CA VAL A 138 7.78 1.30 -6.06
C VAL A 138 7.70 0.66 -7.43
N PHE A 139 6.50 0.38 -7.90
CA PHE A 139 6.25 -0.11 -9.26
C PHE A 139 4.96 0.50 -9.81
N ARG A 140 4.81 0.49 -11.14
CA ARG A 140 3.63 1.06 -11.80
C ARG A 140 2.64 -0.06 -12.13
N ALA A 141 1.49 -0.05 -11.49
CA ALA A 141 0.36 -0.87 -11.91
C ALA A 141 -0.26 -0.21 -13.16
N THR A 142 -0.25 -0.94 -14.27
CA THR A 142 -0.73 -0.45 -15.57
C THR A 142 -2.06 -1.09 -15.91
N ASP A 143 -2.89 -0.34 -16.62
CA ASP A 143 -4.17 -0.79 -17.17
C ASP A 143 -5.10 -1.50 -16.17
N LEU A 144 -5.20 -0.96 -14.95
CA LEU A 144 -6.13 -1.47 -13.93
C LEU A 144 -7.57 -1.41 -14.48
N PRO A 145 -8.30 -2.54 -14.55
CA PRO A 145 -9.59 -2.59 -15.20
C PRO A 145 -10.63 -1.75 -14.44
N PRO A 146 -11.64 -1.18 -15.13
CA PRO A 146 -12.75 -0.48 -14.49
C PRO A 146 -13.47 -1.38 -13.49
N LEU A 147 -13.72 -0.90 -12.27
CA LEU A 147 -14.43 -1.65 -11.23
C LEU A 147 -13.86 -3.08 -11.03
N GLY A 148 -12.55 -3.23 -11.17
CA GLY A 148 -11.88 -4.53 -11.16
C GLY A 148 -10.56 -4.50 -10.41
N PHE A 149 -9.86 -5.63 -10.38
CA PHE A 149 -8.59 -5.76 -9.68
C PHE A 149 -7.56 -6.51 -10.53
N THR A 150 -6.30 -6.30 -10.19
CA THR A 150 -5.16 -7.06 -10.72
C THR A 150 -4.25 -7.46 -9.57
N SER A 151 -3.57 -8.60 -9.69
CA SER A 151 -2.63 -9.07 -8.68
C SER A 151 -1.21 -9.09 -9.22
N TYR A 152 -0.26 -8.75 -8.36
CA TYR A 152 1.17 -8.77 -8.62
C TYR A 152 1.84 -9.64 -7.58
N HIS A 153 2.80 -10.46 -8.00
CA HIS A 153 3.59 -11.31 -7.12
C HIS A 153 4.92 -10.61 -6.84
N VAL A 154 5.28 -10.51 -5.56
CA VAL A 154 6.48 -9.83 -5.11
C VAL A 154 7.34 -10.81 -4.35
N THR A 155 8.59 -10.96 -4.78
CA THR A 155 9.56 -11.86 -4.14
C THR A 155 10.89 -11.15 -3.90
N VAL A 156 11.54 -11.45 -2.79
CA VAL A 156 12.91 -11.01 -2.54
C VAL A 156 13.84 -11.67 -3.56
N SER A 157 14.62 -10.88 -4.29
CA SER A 157 15.62 -11.39 -5.22
C SER A 157 16.91 -11.69 -4.46
N SER A 158 17.31 -12.96 -4.42
CA SER A 158 18.63 -13.32 -3.91
C SER A 158 19.70 -12.79 -4.87
N SER A 159 20.56 -11.90 -4.37
CA SER A 159 21.68 -11.36 -5.13
C SER A 159 22.68 -12.48 -5.44
N THR A 160 22.47 -13.20 -6.54
CA THR A 160 23.56 -13.94 -7.17
C THR A 160 24.37 -12.89 -7.92
N GLY A 161 25.50 -12.48 -7.33
CA GLY A 161 26.27 -11.32 -7.75
C GLY A 161 26.55 -11.28 -9.25
N SER A 162 26.04 -10.24 -9.90
CA SER A 162 26.65 -9.69 -11.11
C SER A 162 26.86 -8.19 -10.89
N SER A 163 28.10 -7.84 -10.56
CA SER A 163 28.56 -6.46 -10.50
C SER A 163 28.55 -5.87 -11.91
N GLY A 164 27.39 -5.40 -12.35
CA GLY A 164 27.26 -4.48 -13.48
C GLY A 164 27.54 -3.06 -12.99
N THR A 165 28.81 -2.68 -12.91
CA THR A 165 29.19 -1.28 -12.61
C THR A 165 28.73 -0.39 -13.77
N THR A 166 27.55 0.22 -13.64
CA THR A 166 27.19 1.39 -14.44
C THR A 166 27.45 2.60 -13.58
N ARG A 167 28.59 3.26 -13.82
CA ARG A 167 28.90 4.57 -13.22
C ARG A 167 27.77 5.54 -13.58
N GLN A 168 27.02 6.00 -12.58
CA GLN A 168 26.19 7.20 -12.73
C GLN A 168 27.12 8.37 -13.10
N SER A 169 26.93 8.93 -14.29
CA SER A 169 27.38 10.28 -14.59
C SER A 169 26.51 11.24 -13.78
N ASN A 170 27.16 12.02 -12.92
CA ASN A 170 26.57 13.20 -12.30
C ASN A 170 26.32 14.24 -13.40
N ASP A 171 25.11 14.28 -13.94
CA ASP A 171 24.63 15.44 -14.70
C ASP A 171 23.56 16.14 -13.87
N THR A 172 24.03 17.05 -13.02
CA THR A 172 23.21 18.06 -12.36
C THR A 172 22.66 19.01 -13.41
N ASN A 173 21.35 19.03 -13.63
CA ASN A 173 20.70 20.16 -14.28
C ASN A 173 19.35 20.45 -13.63
N ILE A 174 19.35 21.48 -12.79
CA ILE A 174 18.15 22.14 -12.26
C ILE A 174 17.77 23.20 -13.29
N GLY A 175 16.74 22.91 -14.08
CA GLY A 175 16.07 23.89 -14.94
C GLY A 175 14.99 24.61 -14.14
N ASN A 176 15.28 25.86 -13.79
CA ASN A 176 14.37 26.82 -13.18
C ASN A 176 13.54 27.51 -14.29
N THR A 177 12.21 27.40 -14.25
CA THR A 177 11.23 28.36 -14.78
C THR A 177 9.88 28.14 -14.12
#